data_AF-M0EPZ0-F1
#
_entry.id   AF-M0EPZ0-F1
#
_cell.length_a   1.000
_cell.length_b   1.000
_cell.length_c   1.000
_cell.angle_alpha   90.00
_cell.angle_beta   90.00
_cell.angle_gamma   90.00
#
_symmetry.space_group_name_H-M   'P 1'
#
loop_
_entity.id
_entity.type
_entity.pdbx_description
1 polymer ?
#
loop_
_entity_poly.entity_id
_entity_poly.type
_entity_poly.pdbx_seq_one_letter_code
_entity_poly.pdbx_strand_id
1 'polypeptide(L)'
;MSECLDRSDVDLVVTTGGTGVTVDDVSPDAVSELFDRELSGFGEAFRRLSWEEVGTRVVATRATAGIARDVPVFVLPGSVNAAELATAEIIAEEAPHLAGLATRHRVE
;
A
#
# COMPACT_ATOMS: atom_id res chain seq x y z
N MET A 1 -9.90 -7.95 3.57
CA MET A 1 -8.80 -7.27 4.28
C MET A 1 -8.67 -7.80 5.70
N SER A 2 -9.62 -7.54 6.60
CA SER A 2 -9.52 -7.96 8.01
C SER A 2 -9.25 -9.46 8.19
N GLU A 3 -9.94 -10.32 7.43
CA GLU A 3 -9.68 -11.77 7.45
C GLU A 3 -8.23 -12.13 7.04
N CYS A 4 -7.63 -11.40 6.10
CA CYS A 4 -6.23 -11.60 5.75
C CYS A 4 -5.30 -11.15 6.88
N LEU A 5 -5.63 -10.06 7.58
CA LEU A 5 -4.83 -9.54 8.69
C LEU A 5 -4.87 -10.44 9.93
N ASP A 6 -5.91 -11.26 10.08
CA ASP A 6 -6.06 -12.19 11.20
C ASP A 6 -5.32 -13.53 10.97
N ARG A 7 -4.75 -13.73 9.79
CA ARG A 7 -4.01 -14.94 9.44
C ARG A 7 -2.53 -14.82 9.82
N SER A 8 -2.03 -15.81 10.55
CA SER A 8 -0.62 -15.86 10.98
C SER A 8 0.36 -16.20 9.85
N ASP A 9 -0.13 -16.63 8.69
CA ASP A 9 0.66 -17.00 7.52
C ASP A 9 0.66 -15.92 6.42
N VAL A 10 0.23 -14.70 6.75
CA VAL A 10 0.24 -13.54 5.85
C VAL A 10 1.32 -12.57 6.28
N ASP A 11 2.34 -12.43 5.45
CA ASP A 11 3.46 -11.50 5.70
C ASP A 11 3.17 -10.06 5.22
N LEU A 12 2.30 -9.89 4.22
CA LEU A 12 1.89 -8.60 3.68
C LEU A 12 0.56 -8.71 2.93
N VAL A 13 -0.13 -7.58 2.74
CA VAL A 13 -1.34 -7.49 1.91
C VAL A 13 -1.17 -6.41 0.84
N VAL A 14 -1.58 -6.72 -0.39
CA VAL A 14 -1.70 -5.75 -1.48
C VAL A 14 -3.13 -5.77 -1.99
N THR A 15 -3.72 -4.59 -2.17
CA THR A 15 -5.00 -4.40 -2.84
C THR A 15 -4.82 -3.55 -4.09
N THR A 16 -5.70 -3.71 -5.06
CA THR A 16 -5.72 -2.90 -6.28
C THR A 16 -7.14 -2.43 -6.58
N GLY A 17 -7.30 -1.16 -6.95
CA GLY A 17 -8.58 -0.54 -7.31
C GLY A 17 -9.25 0.24 -6.17
N GLY A 18 -10.24 1.07 -6.54
CA GLY A 18 -10.99 1.90 -5.60
C GLY A 18 -10.21 3.10 -5.03
N THR A 19 -9.13 3.53 -5.70
CA THR A 19 -8.25 4.64 -5.27
C THR A 19 -8.41 5.90 -6.10
N GLY A 20 -9.38 5.94 -7.02
CA GLY A 20 -9.69 7.13 -7.81
C GLY A 20 -10.37 8.21 -6.99
N VAL A 21 -11.10 9.10 -7.66
CA VAL A 21 -11.79 10.25 -7.04
C VAL A 21 -13.31 10.19 -7.23
N THR A 22 -13.84 9.04 -7.65
CA THR A 22 -15.28 8.82 -7.76
C THR A 22 -15.88 8.42 -6.40
N VAL A 23 -17.20 8.47 -6.28
CA VAL A 23 -17.90 8.19 -5.02
C VAL A 23 -17.70 6.76 -4.51
N ASP A 24 -17.42 5.82 -5.42
CA ASP A 24 -17.20 4.42 -5.09
C ASP A 24 -15.72 4.10 -4.82
N ASP A 25 -14.81 5.04 -5.08
CA ASP A 25 -13.41 4.91 -4.74
C ASP A 25 -13.22 5.15 -3.24
N VAL A 26 -13.30 4.09 -2.44
CA VAL A 26 -13.22 4.17 -0.97
C VAL A 26 -12.06 3.38 -0.38
N SER A 27 -11.27 2.67 -1.19
CA SER A 27 -10.23 1.76 -0.70
C SER A 27 -9.19 2.47 0.19
N PRO A 28 -8.63 3.64 -0.17
CA PRO A 28 -7.67 4.32 0.69
C PRO A 28 -8.25 4.71 2.04
N ASP A 29 -9.50 5.21 2.06
CA ASP A 29 -10.15 5.70 3.28
C ASP A 29 -10.54 4.53 4.20
N ALA A 30 -11.13 3.47 3.64
CA ALA A 30 -11.53 2.29 4.40
C ALA A 30 -10.34 1.50 4.96
N VAL A 31 -9.23 1.46 4.22
CA VAL A 31 -8.04 0.70 4.63
C VAL A 31 -7.17 1.51 5.59
N SER A 32 -7.09 2.84 5.44
CA SER A 32 -6.28 3.67 6.34
C SER A 32 -6.80 3.70 7.78
N GLU A 33 -8.11 3.54 7.98
CA GLU A 33 -8.71 3.37 9.32
C GLU A 33 -8.18 2.13 10.07
N LEU A 34 -7.59 1.17 9.36
CA LEU A 34 -7.01 -0.04 9.96
C LEU A 34 -5.53 0.11 10.29
N PHE A 35 -4.88 1.19 9.87
CA PHE A 35 -3.44 1.37 10.06
C PHE A 35 -3.12 1.72 11.51
N ASP A 36 -2.27 0.92 12.15
CA ASP A 36 -1.61 1.30 13.41
C ASP A 36 -0.57 2.40 13.16
N ARG A 37 0.05 2.37 11.97
CA ARG A 37 1.07 3.32 11.53
C ARG A 37 0.96 3.54 10.03
N GLU A 38 0.91 4.80 9.60
CA GLU A 38 0.97 5.14 8.18
C GLU A 38 2.40 5.06 7.65
N LEU A 39 2.55 4.63 6.39
CA LEU A 39 3.81 4.62 5.65
C LEU A 39 3.76 5.69 4.55
N SER A 40 3.67 6.97 4.92
CA SER A 40 3.48 8.10 3.97
C SER A 40 4.52 8.12 2.84
N GLY A 41 5.75 7.68 3.13
CA GLY A 41 6.84 7.57 2.16
C GLY A 41 6.51 6.67 0.95
N PHE A 42 5.62 5.67 1.11
CA PHE A 42 5.16 4.86 -0.01
C PHE A 42 4.41 5.70 -1.04
N GLY A 43 3.40 6.46 -0.59
CA GLY A 43 2.61 7.32 -1.47
C GLY A 43 3.47 8.40 -2.14
N GLU A 44 4.43 8.95 -1.42
CA GLU A 44 5.39 9.93 -1.96
C GLU A 44 6.28 9.33 -3.05
N ALA A 45 6.90 8.17 -2.78
CA ALA A 45 7.74 7.47 -3.73
C ALA A 45 6.95 7.05 -4.98
N PHE A 46 5.76 6.48 -4.79
CA PHE A 46 4.88 6.07 -5.88
C PHE A 46 4.48 7.25 -6.77
N ARG A 47 4.10 8.39 -6.18
CA ARG A 47 3.76 9.59 -6.95
C ARG A 47 4.96 10.17 -7.69
N ARG A 48 6.16 10.13 -7.09
CA ARG A 48 7.40 10.56 -7.74
C ARG A 48 7.69 9.72 -8.98
N LEU A 49 7.62 8.39 -8.88
CA LEU A 49 7.82 7.49 -10.02
C LEU A 49 6.72 7.68 -11.08
N SER A 50 5.46 7.75 -10.66
CA SER A 50 4.31 7.93 -11.56
C SER A 50 4.35 9.25 -12.33
N TRP A 51 4.99 10.29 -11.81
CA TRP A 51 5.08 11.59 -12.49
C TRP A 51 5.74 11.45 -13.87
N GLU A 52 6.74 10.59 -14.00
CA GLU A 52 7.45 10.36 -15.27
C GLU A 52 6.55 9.71 -16.33
N GLU A 53 5.61 8.86 -15.91
CA GLU A 53 4.71 8.14 -16.82
C GLU A 53 3.44 8.92 -17.16
N VAL A 54 2.80 9.53 -16.14
CA VAL A 54 1.45 10.10 -16.29
C VAL A 54 1.38 11.60 -16.02
N GLY A 55 2.48 12.22 -15.63
CA GLY A 55 2.58 13.66 -15.35
C GLY A 55 1.60 14.13 -14.29
N THR A 56 0.94 15.25 -14.54
CA THR A 56 -0.01 15.88 -13.60
C THR A 56 -1.22 15.00 -13.26
N ARG A 57 -1.50 13.94 -14.03
CA ARG A 57 -2.58 12.97 -13.69
C ARG A 57 -2.33 12.28 -12.35
N VAL A 58 -1.09 12.26 -11.88
CA VAL A 58 -0.76 11.74 -10.55
C VAL A 58 -1.56 12.42 -9.44
N VAL A 59 -2.04 13.65 -9.62
CA VAL A 59 -2.88 14.36 -8.63
C VAL A 59 -4.14 13.56 -8.27
N ALA A 60 -4.65 12.75 -9.19
CA ALA A 60 -5.85 11.93 -8.95
C ALA A 60 -5.56 10.62 -8.20
N THR A 61 -4.29 10.26 -7.93
CA THR A 61 -3.98 9.01 -7.24
C THR A 61 -4.01 9.16 -5.72
N ARG A 62 -4.66 8.20 -5.07
CA ARG A 62 -4.70 8.07 -3.61
C ARG A 62 -4.06 6.77 -3.13
N ALA A 63 -3.07 6.27 -3.87
CA ALA A 63 -2.26 5.13 -3.44
C ALA A 63 -1.63 5.41 -2.07
N THR A 64 -1.75 4.46 -1.14
CA THR A 64 -1.30 4.61 0.25
C THR A 64 -0.81 3.28 0.81
N ALA A 65 -0.10 3.32 1.93
CA ALA A 65 0.33 2.13 2.66
C ALA A 65 0.44 2.40 4.16
N GLY A 66 0.42 1.32 4.93
CA GLY A 66 0.51 1.36 6.38
C GLY A 66 0.87 0.00 6.96
N ILE A 67 1.10 -0.04 8.28
CA ILE A 67 1.14 -1.28 9.05
C ILE A 67 -0.20 -1.44 9.74
N ALA A 68 -0.84 -2.60 9.61
CA ALA A 68 -2.05 -2.97 10.32
C ALA A 68 -1.86 -4.37 10.93
N ARG A 69 -2.03 -4.51 12.25
CA ARG A 69 -1.88 -5.78 12.99
C ARG A 69 -0.55 -6.48 12.69
N ASP A 70 0.52 -5.69 12.64
CA ASP A 70 1.89 -6.10 12.29
C ASP A 70 2.07 -6.63 10.86
N VAL A 71 1.14 -6.35 9.97
CA VAL A 71 1.21 -6.70 8.54
C VAL A 71 1.34 -5.41 7.71
N PRO A 72 2.36 -5.27 6.84
CA PRO A 72 2.41 -4.22 5.84
C PRO A 72 1.25 -4.35 4.84
N VAL A 73 0.55 -3.24 4.61
CA VAL A 73 -0.61 -3.17 3.72
C VAL A 73 -0.38 -2.08 2.67
N PHE A 74 -0.55 -2.42 1.40
CA PHE A 74 -0.43 -1.51 0.27
C PHE A 74 -1.74 -1.41 -0.51
N VAL A 75 -2.18 -0.18 -0.79
CA VAL A 75 -3.41 0.12 -1.52
C VAL A 75 -3.02 0.76 -2.86
N LEU A 76 -3.15 0.00 -3.94
CA LEU A 76 -2.69 0.37 -5.27
C LEU A 76 -3.84 0.83 -6.18
N PRO A 77 -3.56 1.65 -7.20
CA PRO A 77 -4.52 1.92 -8.26
C PRO A 77 -4.93 0.66 -9.02
N GLY A 78 -6.09 0.74 -9.68
CA GLY A 78 -6.64 -0.35 -10.50
C GLY A 78 -5.98 -0.53 -11.87
N SER A 79 -5.12 0.40 -12.30
CA SER A 79 -4.44 0.26 -13.58
C SER A 79 -3.28 -0.72 -13.48
N VAL A 80 -3.11 -1.56 -14.50
CA VAL A 80 -2.05 -2.58 -14.56
C VAL A 80 -0.68 -1.92 -14.43
N ASN A 81 -0.41 -0.87 -15.21
CA ASN A 81 0.87 -0.16 -15.18
C ASN A 81 1.20 0.39 -13.77
N ALA A 82 0.22 0.96 -13.07
CA ALA A 82 0.44 1.48 -11.71
C ALA A 82 0.72 0.35 -10.71
N ALA A 83 0.02 -0.78 -10.85
CA ALA A 83 0.23 -1.95 -10.00
C ALA A 83 1.62 -2.57 -10.25
N GLU A 84 2.04 -2.69 -11.51
CA GLU A 84 3.37 -3.17 -11.89
C GLU A 84 4.46 -2.24 -11.38
N LEU A 85 4.33 -0.93 -11.59
CA LEU A 85 5.29 0.08 -11.11
C LEU A 85 5.45 0.02 -9.59
N ALA A 86 4.35 0.07 -8.84
CA ALA A 86 4.40 0.03 -7.38
C ALA A 86 4.98 -1.29 -6.86
N THR A 87 4.64 -2.41 -7.50
CA THR A 87 5.08 -3.73 -7.06
C THR A 87 6.56 -3.93 -7.33
N ALA A 88 7.02 -3.64 -8.55
CA ALA A 88 8.40 -3.87 -8.97
C ALA A 88 9.38 -2.88 -8.33
N GLU A 89 9.06 -1.59 -8.33
CA GLU A 89 10.00 -0.54 -7.95
C GLU A 89 9.99 -0.20 -6.45
N ILE A 90 8.99 -0.67 -5.71
CA ILE A 90 8.83 -0.33 -4.28
C ILE A 90 8.53 -1.56 -3.44
N ILE A 91 7.42 -2.26 -3.69
CA ILE A 91 6.94 -3.29 -2.75
C ILE A 91 7.89 -4.48 -2.72
N ALA A 92 8.35 -4.98 -3.87
CA ALA A 92 9.24 -6.14 -3.93
C ALA A 92 10.56 -5.91 -3.19
N GLU A 93 11.12 -4.69 -3.30
CA GLU A 93 12.36 -4.30 -2.63
C GLU A 93 12.18 -4.16 -1.10
N GLU A 94 11.07 -3.56 -0.66
CA GLU A 94 10.87 -3.22 0.75
C GLU A 94 10.12 -4.29 1.56
N ALA A 95 9.37 -5.18 0.91
CA ALA A 95 8.49 -6.16 1.57
C ALA A 95 9.21 -7.01 2.64
N PRO A 96 10.38 -7.63 2.37
CA PRO A 96 11.07 -8.43 3.38
C PRO A 96 11.48 -7.60 4.59
N HIS A 97 11.94 -6.37 4.37
CA HIS A 97 12.37 -5.47 5.43
C HIS A 97 11.18 -5.02 6.30
N LEU A 98 10.09 -4.59 5.66
CA LEU A 98 8.89 -4.12 6.35
C LEU A 98 8.19 -5.24 7.14
N ALA A 99 8.08 -6.45 6.58
CA ALA A 99 7.50 -7.60 7.27
C ALA A 99 8.31 -7.97 8.53
N GLY A 100 9.65 -7.95 8.42
CA GLY A 100 10.54 -8.17 9.56
C GLY A 100 10.45 -7.08 10.63
N LEU A 101 10.37 -5.81 10.24
CA LEU A 101 10.23 -4.70 11.18
C LEU A 101 8.89 -4.74 11.91
N ALA A 102 7.80 -5.03 11.19
CA ALA A 102 6.45 -5.03 11.76
C ALA A 102 6.29 -6.10 12.87
N THR A 103 6.96 -7.25 12.74
CA THR A 103 6.85 -8.37 13.67
C THR A 103 7.98 -8.46 14.70
N ARG A 104 8.97 -7.55 14.65
CA ARG A 104 10.19 -7.62 15.47
C ARG A 104 9.94 -7.80 16.97
N HIS A 105 8.94 -7.12 17.51
CA HIS A 105 8.57 -7.15 18.93
C HIS A 105 8.04 -8.51 19.41
N ARG A 106 7.70 -9.44 18.50
CA ARG A 106 7.22 -10.79 18.84
C ARG A 106 8.34 -11.76 19.20
N VAL A 107 9.59 -11.41 18.87
CA VAL A 107 10.78 -12.23 19.09
C VAL A 107 11.60 -11.74 20.29
N GLU A 108 11.16 -10.64 20.93
CA GLU A 108 11.76 -10.05 22.13
C GLU A 108 11.22 -10.66 23.43
#